data_AF-A0A517VP67-F1
#
_entry.id   AF-A0A517VP67-F1
#
_cell.length_a   1.000
_cell.length_b   1.000
_cell.length_c   1.000
_cell.angle_alpha   90.00
_cell.angle_beta   90.00
_cell.angle_gamma   90.00
#
_symmetry.space_group_name_H-M   'P 1'
#
loop_
_entity.id
_entity.type
_entity.pdbx_description
1 polymer ?
#
loop_
_entity_poly.entity_id
_entity_poly.type
_entity_poly.pdbx_seq_one_letter_code
_entity_poly.pdbx_strand_id
1 'polypeptide(L)'
;MQLLPPKEGTCPVCAVDHEPEMPHNQQSLYYQYRFKLVRGRWPTWADAIAHCDDEMRVYWKEQLVKLGHWSEPEDGDPIADPPEESFRQVVENNSE
;
A
#
# COMPACT_ATOMS: atom_id res chain seq x y z
N MET A 1 7.09 -17.47 -0.20
CA MET A 1 6.86 -16.76 1.08
C MET A 1 5.37 -16.56 1.19
N GLN A 2 4.74 -17.04 2.27
CA GLN A 2 3.31 -16.85 2.50
C GLN A 2 3.09 -15.65 3.42
N LEU A 3 2.23 -14.71 3.02
CA LEU A 3 1.76 -13.64 3.90
C LEU A 3 0.48 -14.13 4.58
N LEU A 4 0.44 -14.09 5.91
CA LEU A 4 -0.77 -14.40 6.66
C LEU A 4 -1.86 -13.33 6.34
N PRO A 5 -3.15 -13.65 6.50
CA PRO A 5 -4.18 -12.63 6.38
C PRO A 5 -3.98 -11.52 7.44
N PRO A 6 -4.39 -10.28 7.13
CA PRO A 6 -4.38 -9.21 8.11
C PRO A 6 -5.44 -9.50 9.19
N LYS A 7 -5.30 -8.86 10.35
CA LYS A 7 -6.28 -8.99 11.43
C LYS A 7 -7.64 -8.47 10.95
N GLU A 8 -8.72 -9.16 11.31
CA GLU A 8 -10.08 -8.64 11.07
C GLU A 8 -10.25 -7.24 11.69
N GLY A 9 -10.88 -6.35 10.93
CA GLY A 9 -11.12 -4.95 11.32
C GLY A 9 -9.96 -4.00 11.05
N THR A 10 -8.82 -4.45 10.50
CA THR A 10 -7.79 -3.54 9.99
C THR A 10 -7.82 -3.46 8.46
N CYS A 11 -7.08 -2.50 7.89
CA CYS A 11 -6.97 -2.36 6.46
C CYS A 11 -6.45 -3.67 5.83
N PRO A 12 -7.16 -4.23 4.83
CA PRO A 12 -6.79 -5.51 4.24
C PRO A 12 -5.54 -5.45 3.34
N VAL A 13 -5.03 -4.24 3.06
CA VAL A 13 -3.84 -3.99 2.24
C VAL A 13 -2.59 -3.81 3.10
N CYS A 14 -2.67 -3.05 4.19
CA CYS A 14 -1.51 -2.68 4.99
C CYS A 14 -1.54 -3.18 6.45
N ALA A 15 -2.62 -3.85 6.87
CA ALA A 15 -2.85 -4.36 8.21
C ALA A 15 -2.83 -3.32 9.34
N VAL A 16 -2.97 -2.03 9.01
CA VAL A 16 -3.07 -0.90 9.94
C VAL A 16 -4.52 -0.46 10.07
N ASP A 17 -4.88 0.06 11.24
CA ASP A 17 -6.20 0.66 11.50
C ASP A 17 -6.25 2.08 10.91
N HIS A 18 -6.97 2.23 9.80
CA HIS A 18 -7.24 3.51 9.15
C HIS A 18 -8.51 3.42 8.28
N GLU A 19 -9.15 4.56 8.04
CA GLU A 19 -10.30 4.66 7.14
C GLU A 19 -9.90 4.42 5.68
N PRO A 20 -10.81 3.92 4.81
CA PRO A 20 -10.49 3.59 3.41
C PRO A 20 -9.98 4.75 2.57
N GLU A 21 -10.36 5.98 2.89
CA GLU A 21 -9.93 7.20 2.19
C GLU A 21 -8.52 7.64 2.60
N MET A 22 -8.01 7.13 3.73
CA MET A 22 -6.69 7.45 4.24
C MET A 22 -5.61 6.62 3.51
N PRO A 23 -4.39 7.18 3.36
CA PRO A 23 -3.29 6.46 2.74
C PRO A 23 -2.95 5.14 3.45
N HIS A 24 -2.42 4.19 2.66
CA HIS A 24 -1.71 3.07 3.25
C HIS A 24 -0.46 3.55 3.99
N ASN A 25 -0.05 2.78 5.00
CA ASN A 25 1.25 2.99 5.62
C ASN A 25 2.34 2.31 4.80
N GLN A 26 3.12 3.08 4.02
CA GLN A 26 4.25 2.57 3.24
C GLN A 26 5.27 1.80 4.10
N GLN A 27 5.40 2.19 5.37
CA GLN A 27 6.34 1.58 6.32
C GLN A 27 5.80 0.31 6.99
N SER A 28 4.53 -0.04 6.78
CA SER A 28 4.00 -1.31 7.24
C SER A 28 4.73 -2.44 6.52
N LEU A 29 5.38 -3.32 7.28
CA LEU A 29 6.02 -4.51 6.72
C LEU A 29 5.01 -5.36 5.95
N TYR A 30 3.77 -5.45 6.45
CA TYR A 30 2.70 -6.16 5.76
C TYR A 30 2.47 -5.60 4.36
N TYR A 31 2.33 -4.28 4.25
CA TYR A 31 2.13 -3.60 2.97
C TYR A 31 3.33 -3.78 2.05
N GLN A 32 4.56 -3.61 2.57
CA GLN A 32 5.78 -3.76 1.78
C GLN A 32 5.89 -5.14 1.14
N TYR A 33 5.70 -6.20 1.93
CA TYR A 33 5.78 -7.57 1.43
C TYR A 33 4.60 -7.91 0.51
N ARG A 34 3.38 -7.48 0.85
CA ARG A 34 2.20 -7.68 -0.02
C ARG A 34 2.42 -7.03 -1.38
N PHE A 35 2.77 -5.74 -1.40
CA PHE A 35 3.01 -4.99 -2.63
C PHE A 35 4.14 -5.63 -3.44
N LYS A 36 5.23 -6.06 -2.79
CA LYS A 36 6.33 -6.77 -3.48
C LYS A 36 5.88 -8.08 -4.11
N LEU A 37 5.05 -8.87 -3.42
CA LEU A 37 4.53 -10.13 -3.94
C LEU A 37 3.56 -9.93 -5.13
N VAL A 38 2.71 -8.89 -5.07
CA VAL A 38 1.68 -8.63 -6.08
C VAL A 38 2.21 -7.83 -7.28
N ARG A 39 3.08 -6.85 -7.04
CA ARG A 39 3.54 -5.86 -8.04
C ARG A 39 4.99 -6.05 -8.46
N GLY A 40 5.75 -6.93 -7.79
CA GLY A 40 7.12 -7.26 -8.16
C GLY A 40 8.18 -6.23 -7.76
N ARG A 41 7.82 -5.11 -7.11
CA ARG A 41 8.76 -4.10 -6.57
C ARG A 41 8.38 -3.64 -5.17
N TRP A 42 9.27 -2.95 -4.47
CA TRP A 42 8.92 -2.36 -3.18
C TRP A 42 8.00 -1.15 -3.39
N PRO A 43 7.02 -0.91 -2.49
CA PRO A 43 6.14 0.24 -2.62
C PRO A 43 6.87 1.52 -2.27
N THR A 44 6.37 2.61 -2.82
CA THR A 44 6.77 3.98 -2.53
C THR A 44 5.65 4.70 -1.81
N TRP A 45 5.93 5.89 -1.28
CA TRP A 45 4.85 6.70 -0.68
C TRP A 45 3.86 7.17 -1.74
N ALA A 46 4.29 7.37 -2.98
CA ALA A 46 3.38 7.64 -4.09
C ALA A 46 2.39 6.50 -4.32
N ASP A 47 2.82 5.23 -4.24
CA ASP A 47 1.92 4.07 -4.35
C ASP A 47 0.93 4.00 -3.19
N ALA A 48 1.43 4.28 -1.97
CA ALA A 48 0.65 4.19 -0.75
C ALA A 48 -0.52 5.18 -0.73
N ILE A 49 -0.39 6.33 -1.41
CA ILE A 49 -1.44 7.35 -1.54
C ILE A 49 -2.23 7.26 -2.85
N ALA A 50 -1.85 6.40 -3.80
CA ALA A 50 -2.36 6.46 -5.18
C ALA A 50 -3.86 6.17 -5.31
N HIS A 51 -4.45 5.47 -4.34
CA HIS A 51 -5.91 5.22 -4.30
C HIS A 51 -6.71 6.38 -3.68
N CYS A 52 -6.04 7.33 -3.03
CA CYS A 52 -6.72 8.46 -2.39
C CYS A 52 -7.22 9.48 -3.42
N ASP A 53 -8.18 10.30 -3.02
CA ASP A 53 -8.63 11.44 -3.84
C ASP A 53 -7.52 12.48 -4.07
N ASP A 54 -7.77 13.44 -4.95
CA ASP A 54 -6.80 14.47 -5.31
C ASP A 54 -6.36 15.33 -4.11
N GLU A 55 -7.30 15.70 -3.23
CA GLU A 55 -7.04 16.55 -2.07
C GLU A 55 -6.12 15.84 -1.07
N MET A 56 -6.44 14.60 -0.75
CA MET A 56 -5.68 13.74 0.15
C MET A 56 -4.30 13.43 -0.43
N ARG A 57 -4.20 13.18 -1.74
CA ARG A 57 -2.90 12.95 -2.41
C ARG A 57 -2.00 14.16 -2.33
N VAL A 58 -2.53 15.35 -2.63
CA VAL A 58 -1.77 16.60 -2.54
C VAL A 58 -1.34 16.86 -1.11
N TYR A 59 -2.26 16.75 -0.15
CA TYR A 59 -1.98 16.98 1.26
C TYR A 59 -0.86 16.08 1.77
N TRP A 60 -0.98 14.76 1.61
CA TRP A 60 0.01 13.82 2.13
C TRP A 60 1.35 13.88 1.40
N LYS A 61 1.35 14.11 0.09
CA LYS A 61 2.60 14.36 -0.65
C LYS A 61 3.35 15.55 -0.05
N GLU A 62 2.67 16.67 0.20
CA GLU A 62 3.32 17.83 0.82
C GLU A 62 3.87 17.53 2.22
N GLN A 63 3.12 16.83 3.07
CA GLN A 63 3.59 16.48 4.42
C GLN A 63 4.80 15.54 4.36
N LEU A 64 4.75 14.51 3.52
CA LEU A 64 5.83 13.53 3.39
C LEU A 64 7.09 14.14 2.75
N VAL A 65 6.96 15.09 1.83
CA VAL A 65 8.10 15.86 1.30
C VAL A 65 8.72 16.71 2.40
N LYS A 66 7.91 17.43 3.19
CA LYS A 66 8.41 18.24 4.32
C LYS A 66 9.16 17.40 5.37
N LEU A 67 8.72 16.16 5.59
CA LEU A 67 9.35 15.21 6.50
C LEU A 67 10.54 14.46 5.89
N GLY A 68 10.82 14.62 4.60
CA GLY A 68 11.89 13.89 3.90
C GLY A 68 11.61 12.40 3.72
N HIS A 69 10.34 11.99 3.75
CA HIS A 69 9.92 10.61 3.58
C HIS A 69 9.40 10.30 2.18
N TRP A 70 9.04 11.32 1.40
CA TRP A 70 8.48 11.13 0.05
C TRP A 70 9.37 10.24 -0.83
N SER A 71 8.74 9.30 -1.54
CA SER A 71 9.38 8.45 -2.52
C SER A 71 8.45 8.24 -3.73
N GLU A 72 9.05 8.23 -4.91
CA GLU A 72 8.41 7.96 -6.20
C GLU A 72 8.93 6.61 -6.75
N PRO A 73 8.14 5.87 -7.55
CA PRO A 73 8.63 4.69 -8.25
C PRO A 73 9.83 5.03 -9.13
N GLU A 74 10.80 4.13 -9.22
CA GLU A 74 11.96 4.31 -10.13
C GLU A 74 11.53 4.35 -11.59
N ASP A 75 10.53 3.55 -11.95
CA ASP A 75 9.96 3.47 -13.29
C ASP A 75 8.43 3.37 -13.23
N GLY A 76 7.76 4.07 -14.15
CA GLY A 76 6.31 4.03 -14.34
C GLY A 76 5.52 4.90 -13.35
N ASP A 77 4.19 4.79 -13.45
CA ASP A 77 3.28 5.54 -12.59
C ASP A 77 3.06 4.84 -11.24
N PRO A 78 2.70 5.60 -10.18
CA PRO A 78 2.26 5.02 -8.91
C PRO A 78 1.08 4.06 -9.10
N ILE A 79 1.14 2.91 -8.44
CA ILE A 79 0.11 1.86 -8.56
C ILE A 79 -0.81 1.94 -7.34
N ALA A 80 -2.08 2.23 -7.58
CA ALA A 80 -3.11 2.18 -6.56
C ALA A 80 -3.34 0.73 -6.09
N ASP A 81 -3.40 0.55 -4.77
CA ASP A 81 -3.89 -0.67 -4.13
C ASP A 81 -5.16 -0.34 -3.33
N PRO A 82 -6.31 -0.16 -3.99
CA PRO A 82 -7.55 0.16 -3.29
C PRO A 82 -7.95 -1.00 -2.33
N PRO A 83 -8.41 -0.70 -1.09
CA PRO A 83 -8.85 -1.72 -0.14
C PRO A 83 -9.93 -2.68 -0.68
N GLU A 84 -10.70 -2.27 -1.68
CA GLU A 84 -11.75 -3.08 -2.29
C GLU A 84 -11.18 -4.23 -3.13
N GLU A 85 -9.95 -4.08 -3.66
CA GLU A 85 -9.29 -5.08 -4.50
C GLU A 85 -8.47 -6.10 -3.71
N SER A 86 -8.19 -5.84 -2.43
CA SER A 86 -7.34 -6.72 -1.61
C SER A 86 -7.97 -8.09 -1.33
N PHE A 87 -9.30 -8.19 -1.32
CA PHE A 87 -10.00 -9.46 -1.11
C PHE A 87 -9.85 -10.45 -2.27
N ARG A 88 -9.43 -9.98 -3.45
CA ARG A 88 -9.25 -10.82 -4.65
C ARG A 88 -7.81 -11.30 -4.83
N GLN A 89 -6.88 -10.75 -4.08
CA GLN A 89 -5.45 -11.05 -4.22
C GLN A 89 -5.06 -12.16 -3.24
N VAL A 90 -5.44 -13.39 -3.57
CA VAL A 90 -4.91 -14.57 -2.90
C VAL A 90 -3.41 -14.63 -3.24
N VAL A 91 -2.54 -14.31 -2.30
CA VAL A 91 -1.12 -14.69 -2.40
C VAL A 91 -1.07 -16.20 -2.20
N GLU A 92 -1.25 -16.94 -3.30
CA GLU A 92 -1.39 -18.39 -3.30
C GLU A 92 -0.19 -19.07 -2.62
N ASN A 93 -0.52 -20.01 -1.73
CA ASN A 93 0.39 -21.08 -1.34
C ASN A 93 0.55 -22.04 -2.52
N ASN A 94 1.62 -21.88 -3.28
CA ASN A 94 2.12 -22.97 -4.11
C ASN A 94 2.66 -24.06 -3.18
N SER A 95 1.78 -24.96 -2.78
CA SER A 95 2.12 -26.24 -2.17
C SER A 95 2.45 -27.21 -3.32
N GLU A 96 3.73 -27.45 -3.55
CA GLU A 96 4.23 -28.70 -4.17
C GLU A 96 5.17 -29.39 -3.18
#